data_AF-A0A7M4BQ43-F1
#
_entry.id   AF-A0A7M4BQ43-F1
#
_cell.length_a   1.000
_cell.length_b   1.000
_cell.length_c   1.000
_cell.angle_alpha   90.00
_cell.angle_beta   90.00
_cell.angle_gamma   90.00
#
_symmetry.space_group_name_H-M   'P 1'
#
loop_
_entity.id
_entity.type
_entity.pdbx_description
1 polymer ?
#
loop_
_entity_poly.entity_id
_entity_poly.type
_entity_poly.pdbx_seq_one_letter_code
_entity_poly.pdbx_strand_id
1 'polypeptide(L)'
;MLELAILGLLLESPMHGYELRKRLTGLLGAFRAFSYGSLYPTLRRMQADGLIVEDTTPDGTKVRRGRRVYELTEAGKVRFNELVADTGPQNYTDDGFGVHLAFFSRTPAVARMRILEGRRRQVEERREGLRDMLGRSNRADDRYTRQLHELSLESSEREVRWLNELIAAEASDADESTSKTTTAKKAASSRRKGEPDHG
;
A
#
# COMPACT_ATOMS: atom_id res chain seq x y z
N MET A 1 -3.40 2.64 8.47
CA MET A 1 -3.08 3.29 7.19
C MET A 1 -2.10 4.45 7.30
N LEU A 2 -2.39 5.53 8.05
CA LEU A 2 -1.48 6.68 8.15
C LEU A 2 -0.08 6.31 8.68
N GLU A 3 0.01 5.41 9.66
CA GLU A 3 1.28 4.90 10.18
C GLU A 3 2.15 4.25 9.09
N LEU A 4 1.57 3.37 8.26
CA LEU A 4 2.25 2.76 7.12
C LEU A 4 2.80 3.82 6.16
N ALA A 5 1.99 4.83 5.83
CA ALA A 5 2.40 5.91 4.94
C ALA A 5 3.55 6.75 5.53
N ILE A 6 3.52 7.04 6.84
CA ILE A 6 4.60 7.78 7.52
C ILE A 6 5.89 6.95 7.53
N LEU A 7 5.81 5.68 7.95
CA LEU A 7 6.97 4.78 8.00
C LEU A 7 7.58 4.60 6.61
N GLY A 8 6.75 4.43 5.57
CA GLY A 8 7.20 4.27 4.20
C GLY A 8 7.92 5.50 3.65
N LEU A 9 7.49 6.71 4.00
CA LEU A 9 8.21 7.94 3.63
C LEU A 9 9.53 8.11 4.41
N LEU A 10 9.53 7.81 5.71
CA LEU A 10 10.73 7.90 6.54
C LEU A 10 11.77 6.82 6.22
N LEU A 11 11.35 5.73 5.56
CA LEU A 11 12.26 4.71 5.03
C LEU A 11 13.13 5.26 3.88
N GLU A 12 12.67 6.28 3.14
CA GLU A 12 13.43 6.89 2.05
C GLU A 12 14.50 7.85 2.56
N SER A 13 14.15 8.66 3.56
CA SER A 13 15.05 9.66 4.17
C SER A 13 14.46 10.21 5.46
N PRO A 14 15.26 10.71 6.41
CA PRO A 14 14.79 11.55 7.51
C PRO A 14 14.10 12.82 6.99
N MET A 15 13.02 13.26 7.64
CA MET A 15 12.18 14.35 7.12
C MET A 15 11.58 15.24 8.20
N HIS A 16 11.36 16.51 7.86
CA HIS A 16 10.57 17.40 8.71
C HIS A 16 9.08 17.04 8.69
N GLY A 17 8.38 17.26 9.80
CA GLY A 17 6.92 17.04 9.88
C GLY A 17 6.10 17.79 8.81
N TYR A 18 6.55 18.98 8.39
CA TYR A 18 5.92 19.71 7.27
C TYR A 18 6.18 19.05 5.92
N GLU A 19 7.37 18.50 5.70
CA GLU A 19 7.70 17.80 4.47
C GLU A 19 6.95 16.46 4.39
N LEU A 20 6.88 15.71 5.51
CA LEU A 20 6.03 14.53 5.63
C LEU A 20 4.59 14.84 5.24
N ARG A 21 4.02 15.92 5.78
CA ARG A 21 2.68 16.37 5.39
C ARG A 21 2.57 16.61 3.89
N LYS A 22 3.53 17.32 3.28
CA LYS A 22 3.50 17.61 1.84
C LYS A 22 3.56 16.33 1.02
N ARG A 23 4.46 15.41 1.35
CA ARG A 23 4.61 14.14 0.63
C ARG A 23 3.42 13.21 0.84
N LEU A 24 2.84 13.13 2.05
CA LEU A 24 1.62 12.36 2.31
C LEU A 24 0.45 12.84 1.45
N THR A 25 0.24 14.16 1.33
CA THR A 25 -0.80 14.71 0.44
C THR A 25 -0.55 14.36 -1.03
N GLY A 26 0.72 14.37 -1.47
CA GLY A 26 1.08 13.98 -2.83
C GLY A 26 0.87 12.49 -3.11
N LEU A 27 1.28 11.63 -2.17
CA LEU A 27 1.18 10.17 -2.28
C LEU A 27 -0.27 9.67 -2.27
N LEU A 28 -1.09 10.26 -1.41
CA LEU A 28 -2.47 9.80 -1.18
C LEU A 28 -3.49 10.54 -2.05
N GLY A 29 -3.07 11.61 -2.72
CA GLY A 29 -3.94 12.49 -3.49
C GLY A 29 -4.73 13.47 -2.62
N ALA A 30 -5.15 14.58 -3.23
CA ALA A 30 -5.82 15.69 -2.54
C ALA A 30 -7.13 15.28 -1.84
N PHE A 31 -7.80 14.24 -2.34
CA PHE A 31 -9.09 13.76 -1.82
C PHE A 31 -8.96 12.78 -0.65
N ARG A 32 -7.76 12.25 -0.37
CA ARG A 32 -7.53 11.30 0.74
C ARG A 32 -6.58 11.83 1.79
N ALA A 33 -6.63 13.14 2.00
CA ALA A 33 -5.95 13.75 3.12
C ALA A 33 -6.53 13.13 4.41
N PHE A 34 -5.84 12.15 5.00
CA PHE A 34 -6.00 11.81 6.41
C PHE A 34 -6.08 13.13 7.16
N SER A 35 -7.09 13.28 8.04
CA SER A 35 -7.40 14.58 8.60
C SER A 35 -6.13 15.22 9.16
N TYR A 36 -5.91 16.49 8.82
CA TYR A 36 -4.73 17.26 9.21
C TYR A 36 -4.38 17.16 10.71
N GLY A 37 -5.38 16.92 11.55
CA GLY A 37 -5.25 16.74 12.99
C GLY A 37 -4.64 15.40 13.41
N SER A 38 -4.57 14.40 12.54
CA SER A 38 -4.13 13.05 12.87
C SER A 38 -2.61 12.83 12.74
N LEU A 39 -1.90 13.60 11.91
CA LEU A 39 -0.47 13.42 11.67
C LEU A 39 0.36 13.56 12.96
N TYR A 40 0.28 14.69 13.64
CA TYR A 40 1.11 14.95 14.81
C TYR A 40 0.80 14.05 16.02
N PRO A 41 -0.47 13.73 16.34
CA PRO A 41 -0.77 12.70 17.32
C PRO A 41 -0.18 11.34 16.95
N THR A 42 -0.25 10.96 15.66
CA THR A 42 0.34 9.70 15.18
C THR A 42 1.85 9.70 15.33
N LEU A 43 2.54 10.79 14.95
CA LEU A 43 3.99 10.93 15.15
C LEU A 43 4.39 10.82 16.62
N ARG A 44 3.64 11.47 17.53
CA ARG A 44 3.91 11.35 18.98
C ARG A 44 3.75 9.92 19.48
N ARG A 45 2.71 9.21 19.01
CA ARG A 45 2.49 7.80 19.36
C ARG A 45 3.63 6.94 18.82
N MET A 46 3.98 7.07 17.55
CA MET A 46 5.08 6.34 16.93
C MET A 46 6.42 6.58 17.62
N GLN A 47 6.67 7.80 18.09
CA GLN A 47 7.86 8.13 18.87
C GLN A 47 7.83 7.48 20.26
N ALA A 48 6.68 7.49 20.94
CA ALA A 48 6.49 6.79 22.21
C ALA A 48 6.67 5.26 22.06
N ASP A 49 6.24 4.71 20.93
CA ASP A 49 6.39 3.30 20.56
C ASP A 49 7.80 2.95 20.06
N GLY A 50 8.71 3.93 19.98
CA GLY A 50 10.10 3.74 19.54
C GLY A 50 10.27 3.46 18.05
N LEU A 51 9.24 3.68 17.23
CA LEU A 51 9.25 3.44 15.78
C LEU A 51 9.99 4.54 15.02
N ILE A 52 10.02 5.75 15.58
CA ILE A 52 10.73 6.91 15.04
C ILE A 52 11.45 7.64 16.15
N VAL A 53 12.52 8.34 15.79
CA VAL A 53 13.21 9.28 16.67
C VAL A 53 13.09 10.70 16.13
N GLU A 54 13.08 11.66 17.03
CA GLU A 54 13.16 13.08 16.70
C GLU A 54 14.61 13.52 16.91
N ASP A 55 15.20 14.16 15.90
CA ASP A 55 16.52 14.73 16.04
C ASP A 55 16.47 15.94 16.99
N THR A 56 17.12 15.82 18.15
CA THR A 56 17.33 16.91 19.09
C THR A 56 18.57 17.66 18.65
N THR A 57 18.48 18.98 18.46
CA THR A 57 19.67 19.82 18.25
C THR A 57 20.69 19.55 19.36
N PRO A 58 22.01 19.59 19.05
CA PRO A 58 23.09 19.24 19.99
C PRO A 58 23.00 19.93 21.37
N ASP A 59 22.38 21.10 21.43
CA ASP A 59 22.23 21.91 22.65
C ASP A 59 21.01 21.54 23.53
N GLY A 60 20.30 20.44 23.25
CA GLY A 60 19.16 19.97 24.06
C GLY A 60 17.96 20.94 24.08
N THR A 61 17.99 22.00 23.28
CA THR A 61 16.92 22.98 23.16
C THR A 61 15.75 22.41 22.38
N LYS A 62 14.52 22.59 22.90
CA LYS A 62 13.30 22.15 22.21
C LYS A 62 13.17 22.88 20.87
N VAL A 63 13.43 22.16 19.78
CA VAL A 63 13.20 22.62 18.42
C VAL A 63 11.71 22.98 18.25
N ARG A 64 11.42 24.17 17.70
CA ARG A 64 10.05 24.57 17.34
C ARG A 64 9.42 23.45 16.51
N ARG A 65 8.16 23.07 16.83
CA ARG A 65 7.47 21.89 16.24
C ARG A 65 7.60 21.77 14.71
N GLY A 66 7.70 22.88 13.98
CA GLY A 66 7.86 22.91 12.51
C GLY A 66 9.25 22.59 11.97
N ARG A 67 10.29 22.47 12.81
CA ARG A 67 11.68 22.19 12.41
C ARG A 67 12.19 20.81 12.85
N ARG A 68 11.34 20.00 13.50
CA ARG A 68 11.69 18.66 13.99
C ARG A 68 11.90 17.72 12.82
N VAL A 69 13.08 17.11 12.71
CA VAL A 69 13.37 16.03 11.77
C VAL A 69 12.99 14.72 12.46
N TYR A 70 12.22 13.90 11.78
CA TYR A 70 11.91 12.54 12.19
C TYR A 70 12.73 11.56 11.38
N GLU A 71 13.25 10.53 12.04
CA GLU A 71 14.02 9.46 11.44
C GLU A 71 13.43 8.10 11.86
N LEU A 72 13.50 7.14 10.93
CA LEU A 72 13.00 5.78 11.14
C LEU A 72 13.99 4.96 11.97
N THR A 73 13.51 4.27 13.00
CA THR A 73 14.34 3.34 13.79
C THR A 73 14.35 1.93 13.19
N GLU A 74 15.21 1.04 13.68
CA GLU A 74 15.15 -0.39 13.33
C GLU A 74 13.80 -1.02 13.70
N ALA A 75 13.23 -0.66 14.86
CA ALA A 75 11.88 -1.09 15.23
C ALA A 75 10.82 -0.58 14.24
N GLY A 76 10.98 0.66 13.76
CA GLY A 76 10.15 1.23 12.71
C GLY A 76 10.24 0.47 11.38
N LYS A 77 11.43 0.01 10.99
CA LYS A 77 11.63 -0.81 9.79
C LYS A 77 10.95 -2.17 9.91
N VAL A 78 11.10 -2.85 11.05
CA VAL A 78 10.40 -4.11 11.32
C VAL A 78 8.89 -3.89 11.24
N ARG A 79 8.38 -2.85 11.89
CA ARG A 79 6.96 -2.50 11.87
C ARG A 79 6.45 -2.19 10.46
N PHE A 80 7.23 -1.48 9.65
CA PHE A 80 6.88 -1.24 8.24
C PHE A 80 6.72 -2.55 7.47
N ASN A 81 7.66 -3.48 7.63
CA ASN A 81 7.63 -4.78 6.95
C ASN A 81 6.41 -5.62 7.36
N GLU A 82 6.03 -5.58 8.64
CA GLU A 82 4.79 -6.21 9.12
C GLU A 82 3.56 -5.60 8.45
N LEU A 83 3.48 -4.26 8.42
CA LEU A 83 2.32 -3.54 7.88
C LEU A 83 2.15 -3.74 6.38
N VAL A 84 3.23 -3.78 5.59
CA VAL A 84 3.10 -4.07 4.15
C VAL A 84 2.70 -5.51 3.87
N ALA A 85 3.10 -6.45 4.74
CA ALA A 85 2.75 -7.87 4.61
C ALA A 85 1.35 -8.21 5.13
N ASP A 86 0.71 -7.31 5.90
CA ASP A 86 -0.65 -7.48 6.40
C ASP A 86 -1.67 -7.49 5.25
N THR A 87 -2.55 -8.49 5.26
CA THR A 87 -3.58 -8.69 4.24
C THR A 87 -4.98 -8.62 4.85
N GLY A 88 -5.14 -7.92 5.97
CA GLY A 88 -6.44 -7.73 6.62
C GLY A 88 -7.43 -6.88 5.79
N PRO A 89 -8.73 -6.96 6.10
CA PRO A 89 -9.78 -6.32 5.31
C PRO A 89 -9.66 -4.82 5.08
N GLN A 90 -9.09 -4.13 6.06
CA GLN A 90 -8.82 -2.69 6.02
C GLN A 90 -7.90 -2.30 4.85
N ASN A 91 -7.07 -3.22 4.34
CA ASN A 91 -6.04 -2.94 3.34
C ASN A 91 -6.56 -2.94 1.90
N TYR A 92 -7.78 -3.44 1.66
CA TYR A 92 -8.44 -3.38 0.35
C TYR A 92 -9.70 -2.49 0.33
N THR A 93 -9.98 -1.78 1.44
CA THR A 93 -10.97 -0.70 1.46
C THR A 93 -10.60 0.43 0.52
N ASP A 94 -11.57 1.31 0.21
CA ASP A 94 -11.31 2.49 -0.59
C ASP A 94 -10.10 3.22 0.00
N ASP A 95 -10.15 3.66 1.26
CA ASP A 95 -9.06 4.43 1.90
C ASP A 95 -7.73 3.66 2.03
N GLY A 96 -7.78 2.36 2.30
CA GLY A 96 -6.59 1.55 2.59
C GLY A 96 -5.79 1.15 1.35
N PHE A 97 -6.49 0.80 0.27
CA PHE A 97 -5.87 0.16 -0.89
C PHE A 97 -4.78 1.01 -1.56
N GLY A 98 -5.05 2.31 -1.75
CA GLY A 98 -4.12 3.22 -2.42
C GLY A 98 -2.77 3.37 -1.69
N VAL A 99 -2.78 3.32 -0.35
CA VAL A 99 -1.55 3.39 0.45
C VAL A 99 -0.71 2.12 0.23
N HIS A 100 -1.33 0.94 0.26
CA HIS A 100 -0.62 -0.32 0.00
C HIS A 100 -0.05 -0.35 -1.40
N LEU A 101 -0.86 0.02 -2.40
CA LEU A 101 -0.45 0.06 -3.79
C LEU A 101 0.81 0.92 -3.98
N ALA A 102 0.91 2.07 -3.30
CA ALA A 102 2.08 2.94 -3.35
C ALA A 102 3.38 2.28 -2.83
N PHE A 103 3.28 1.22 -2.03
CA PHE A 103 4.41 0.49 -1.45
C PHE A 103 4.52 -0.96 -1.94
N PHE A 104 3.83 -1.34 -3.02
CA PHE A 104 3.87 -2.70 -3.57
C PHE A 104 5.28 -3.16 -3.96
N SER A 105 6.15 -2.25 -4.42
CA SER A 105 7.56 -2.56 -4.69
C SER A 105 8.32 -3.11 -3.48
N ARG A 106 7.84 -2.84 -2.26
CA ARG A 106 8.42 -3.30 -0.98
C ARG A 106 7.53 -4.32 -0.26
N THR A 107 6.42 -4.72 -0.88
CA THR A 107 5.45 -5.67 -0.32
C THR A 107 5.74 -7.08 -0.87
N PRO A 108 5.69 -8.15 -0.06
CA PRO A 108 5.83 -9.52 -0.57
C PRO A 108 4.79 -9.86 -1.65
N ALA A 109 5.17 -10.59 -2.71
CA ALA A 109 4.28 -10.91 -3.83
C ALA A 109 2.96 -11.59 -3.39
N VAL A 110 3.04 -12.52 -2.44
CA VAL A 110 1.85 -13.19 -1.87
C VAL A 110 0.91 -12.20 -1.19
N ALA A 111 1.45 -11.19 -0.51
CA ALA A 111 0.64 -10.15 0.13
C ALA A 111 0.02 -9.21 -0.92
N ARG A 112 0.78 -8.79 -1.95
CA ARG A 112 0.26 -8.01 -3.08
C ARG A 112 -0.92 -8.70 -3.73
N MET A 113 -0.78 -9.97 -4.07
CA MET A 113 -1.83 -10.77 -4.70
C MET A 113 -3.09 -10.82 -3.84
N ARG A 114 -2.95 -11.13 -2.55
CA ARG A 114 -4.10 -11.17 -1.62
C ARG A 114 -4.82 -9.83 -1.49
N ILE A 115 -4.08 -8.73 -1.43
CA ILE A 115 -4.66 -7.37 -1.36
C ILE A 115 -5.39 -7.04 -2.67
N LEU A 116 -4.82 -7.36 -3.83
CA LEU A 116 -5.45 -7.16 -5.14
C LEU A 116 -6.74 -7.98 -5.29
N GLU A 117 -6.71 -9.26 -4.92
CA GLU A 117 -7.89 -10.13 -4.97
C GLU A 117 -8.97 -9.69 -3.98
N GLY A 118 -8.58 -9.26 -2.77
CA GLY A 118 -9.49 -8.68 -1.79
C GLY A 118 -10.17 -7.42 -2.33
N ARG A 119 -9.39 -6.53 -2.95
CA ARG A 119 -9.91 -5.30 -3.58
C ARG A 119 -10.86 -5.62 -4.72
N ARG A 120 -10.49 -6.56 -5.60
CA ARG A 120 -11.35 -6.98 -6.72
C ARG A 120 -12.70 -7.45 -6.22
N ARG A 121 -12.73 -8.37 -5.24
CA ARG A 121 -13.99 -8.87 -4.66
C ARG A 121 -14.87 -7.74 -4.13
N GLN A 122 -14.30 -6.81 -3.36
CA GLN A 122 -15.07 -5.69 -2.80
C GLN A 122 -15.66 -4.78 -3.89
N VAL A 123 -14.89 -4.50 -4.95
CA VAL A 123 -15.35 -3.65 -6.05
C VAL A 123 -16.39 -4.38 -6.91
N GLU A 124 -16.26 -5.69 -7.09
CA GLU A 124 -17.24 -6.53 -7.78
C GLU A 124 -18.59 -6.57 -7.05
N GLU A 125 -18.57 -6.77 -5.72
CA GLU A 125 -19.76 -6.71 -4.87
C GLU A 125 -20.44 -5.33 -4.96
N ARG A 126 -19.66 -4.24 -4.90
CA ARG A 126 -20.17 -2.87 -5.06
C ARG A 126 -20.80 -2.66 -6.44
N ARG A 127 -20.14 -3.14 -7.50
CA ARG A 127 -20.61 -3.06 -8.89
C ARG A 127 -21.93 -3.80 -9.07
N GLU A 128 -22.07 -4.99 -8.52
CA GLU A 128 -23.29 -5.79 -8.60
C GLU A 128 -24.44 -5.12 -7.85
N GLY A 129 -24.20 -4.61 -6.63
CA GLY A 129 -25.19 -3.82 -5.90
C GLY A 129 -25.68 -2.60 -6.69
N LEU A 130 -24.78 -1.89 -7.38
CA LEU A 130 -25.13 -0.74 -8.22
C LEU A 130 -25.95 -1.13 -9.46
N ARG A 131 -25.60 -2.24 -10.13
CA ARG A 131 -26.38 -2.76 -11.26
C ARG A 131 -27.79 -3.15 -10.83
N ASP A 132 -27.92 -3.84 -9.71
CA ASP A 132 -29.22 -4.23 -9.17
C ASP A 132 -30.08 -3.02 -8.81
N MET A 133 -29.49 -2.00 -8.17
CA MET A 133 -30.18 -0.74 -7.86
C MET A 133 -30.67 -0.02 -9.13
N LEU A 134 -29.82 0.10 -10.15
CA LEU A 134 -30.18 0.75 -11.41
C LEU A 134 -31.21 -0.04 -12.24
N GLY A 135 -31.22 -1.37 -12.11
CA GLY A 135 -32.19 -2.26 -12.76
C GLY A 135 -33.57 -2.28 -12.07
N ARG A 136 -33.63 -2.03 -10.77
CA ARG A 136 -34.88 -1.95 -9.99
C ARG A 136 -35.51 -0.55 -9.95
N SER A 137 -34.70 0.48 -10.21
CA SER A 137 -35.12 1.89 -10.26
C SER A 137 -36.24 2.10 -11.30
N ASN A 138 -37.42 2.55 -10.83
CA ASN A 138 -38.53 2.94 -11.71
C ASN A 138 -38.38 4.40 -12.14
N ARG A 139 -39.14 4.85 -13.16
CA ARG A 139 -39.11 6.21 -13.72
C ARG A 139 -39.33 7.37 -12.72
N ALA A 140 -39.66 7.07 -11.46
CA ALA A 140 -39.89 8.03 -10.38
C ALA A 140 -38.61 8.41 -9.60
N ASP A 141 -37.45 7.79 -9.85
CA ASP A 141 -36.20 8.21 -9.21
C ASP A 141 -35.75 9.59 -9.70
N ASP A 142 -35.24 10.40 -8.77
CA ASP A 142 -34.61 11.67 -9.09
C ASP A 142 -33.50 11.46 -10.13
N ARG A 143 -33.58 12.22 -11.22
CA ARG A 143 -32.66 12.12 -12.37
C ARG A 143 -31.19 12.22 -11.92
N TYR A 144 -30.88 13.12 -10.98
CA TYR A 144 -29.51 13.34 -10.56
C TYR A 144 -28.98 12.21 -9.67
N THR A 145 -29.82 11.66 -8.80
CA THR A 145 -29.51 10.45 -8.03
C THR A 145 -29.18 9.27 -8.95
N ARG A 146 -29.96 9.09 -10.03
CA ARG A 146 -29.65 8.06 -11.04
C ARG A 146 -28.29 8.30 -11.70
N GLN A 147 -27.99 9.53 -12.12
CA GLN A 147 -26.68 9.88 -12.70
C GLN A 147 -25.51 9.59 -11.74
N LEU A 148 -25.70 9.84 -10.44
CA LEU A 148 -24.69 9.54 -9.41
C LEU A 148 -24.40 8.03 -9.32
N HIS A 149 -25.45 7.19 -9.38
CA HIS A 149 -25.30 5.74 -9.37
C HIS A 149 -24.66 5.22 -10.66
N GLU A 150 -25.03 5.78 -11.82
CA GLU A 150 -24.42 5.44 -13.12
C GLU A 150 -22.91 5.77 -13.13
N LEU A 151 -22.51 6.94 -12.64
CA LEU A 151 -21.10 7.32 -12.49
C LEU A 151 -20.33 6.36 -11.55
N SER A 152 -20.96 5.97 -10.45
CA SER A 152 -20.36 5.03 -9.48
C SER A 152 -20.20 3.63 -10.07
N LEU A 153 -21.15 3.20 -10.91
CA LEU A 153 -21.10 1.94 -11.62
C LEU A 153 -19.97 1.94 -12.65
N GLU A 154 -19.89 2.97 -13.50
CA GLU A 154 -18.82 3.10 -14.50
C GLU A 154 -17.44 3.09 -13.84
N SER A 155 -17.29 3.83 -12.73
CA SER A 155 -16.05 3.86 -11.94
C SER A 155 -15.68 2.47 -11.42
N SER A 156 -16.65 1.72 -10.89
CA SER A 156 -16.41 0.36 -10.37
C SER A 156 -16.08 -0.62 -11.49
N GLU A 157 -16.72 -0.53 -12.65
CA GLU A 157 -16.42 -1.38 -13.81
C GLU A 157 -15.01 -1.13 -14.36
N ARG A 158 -14.61 0.14 -14.45
CA ARG A 158 -13.24 0.51 -14.84
C ARG A 158 -12.22 -0.05 -13.84
N GLU A 159 -12.50 0.08 -12.55
CA GLU A 159 -11.62 -0.42 -11.51
C GLU A 159 -11.47 -1.95 -11.54
N VAL A 160 -12.56 -2.71 -11.73
CA VAL A 160 -12.49 -4.18 -11.89
C VAL A 160 -11.63 -4.58 -13.08
N ARG A 161 -11.78 -3.92 -14.23
CA ARG A 161 -10.94 -4.19 -15.41
C ARG A 161 -9.46 -3.98 -15.10
N TRP A 162 -9.14 -2.82 -14.53
CA TRP A 162 -7.77 -2.48 -14.15
C TRP A 162 -7.18 -3.47 -13.12
N LEU A 163 -7.97 -3.89 -12.12
CA LEU A 163 -7.53 -4.89 -11.14
C LEU A 163 -7.26 -6.25 -11.77
N ASN A 164 -8.10 -6.69 -12.72
CA ASN A 164 -7.88 -7.95 -13.42
C ASN A 164 -6.60 -7.93 -14.25
N GLU A 165 -6.34 -6.83 -14.97
CA GLU A 165 -5.09 -6.64 -15.72
C GLU A 165 -3.87 -6.66 -14.80
N LEU A 166 -3.94 -5.96 -13.66
CA LEU A 166 -2.85 -5.89 -12.70
C LEU A 166 -2.59 -7.25 -12.02
N ILE A 167 -3.63 -8.00 -11.66
CA ILE A 167 -3.52 -9.35 -11.10
C ILE A 167 -2.87 -10.31 -12.12
N ALA A 168 -3.27 -10.23 -13.40
CA ALA A 168 -2.69 -11.06 -14.44
C ALA A 168 -1.18 -10.75 -14.65
N ALA A 169 -0.80 -9.48 -14.62
CA ALA A 169 0.60 -9.07 -14.69
C ALA A 169 1.41 -9.59 -13.50
N GLU A 170 0.88 -9.43 -12.27
CA GLU A 170 1.54 -9.90 -11.04
C GLU A 170 1.72 -11.43 -11.02
N ALA A 171 0.73 -12.18 -11.52
CA ALA A 171 0.83 -13.64 -11.64
C ALA A 171 1.91 -14.06 -12.66
N SER A 172 2.01 -13.34 -13.78
CA SER A 172 3.02 -13.61 -14.82
C SER A 172 4.44 -13.36 -14.30
N ASP A 173 4.64 -12.28 -13.53
CA ASP A 173 5.93 -11.98 -12.89
C ASP A 173 6.34 -13.05 -11.86
N ALA A 174 5.37 -13.58 -11.11
CA ALA A 174 5.61 -14.65 -10.14
C ALA A 174 6.05 -15.96 -10.84
N ASP A 175 5.42 -16.33 -11.94
CA ASP A 175 5.76 -17.52 -12.72
C ASP A 175 7.15 -17.42 -13.37
N GLU A 176 7.49 -16.25 -13.92
CA GLU A 176 8.83 -15.99 -14.46
C GLU A 176 9.94 -16.11 -13.40
N SER A 177 9.70 -15.58 -12.19
CA SER A 177 10.66 -15.65 -11.08
C SER A 177 10.90 -17.10 -10.61
N THR A 178 9.85 -17.92 -10.66
CA THR A 178 9.88 -19.34 -10.26
C THR A 178 10.63 -20.19 -11.30
N SER A 179 10.40 -19.92 -12.58
CA SER A 179 11.09 -20.57 -13.71
C SER A 179 12.60 -20.29 -13.73
N LYS A 180 13.00 -19.03 -13.50
CA LYS A 180 14.42 -18.61 -13.44
C LYS A 180 15.16 -19.27 -12.27
N THR A 181 14.53 -19.31 -11.09
CA THR A 181 15.09 -19.97 -9.89
C THR A 181 15.28 -21.49 -10.08
N THR A 182 14.31 -22.15 -10.71
CA THR A 182 14.35 -23.60 -10.96
C THR A 182 15.45 -23.96 -11.97
N THR A 183 15.62 -23.15 -13.02
CA THR A 183 16.65 -23.34 -14.04
C THR A 183 18.06 -23.14 -13.47
N ALA A 184 18.26 -22.11 -12.64
CA ALA A 184 19.54 -21.87 -11.96
C ALA A 184 19.93 -23.00 -11.00
N LYS A 185 18.96 -23.53 -10.23
CA LYS A 185 19.20 -24.66 -9.31
C LYS A 185 19.55 -25.96 -10.05
N LYS A 186 18.94 -26.20 -11.21
CA LYS A 186 19.24 -27.37 -12.08
C LYS A 186 20.64 -27.26 -12.71
N ALA A 187 21.06 -26.07 -13.13
CA ALA A 187 22.41 -25.82 -13.66
C ALA A 187 23.51 -25.94 -12.60
N ALA A 188 23.26 -25.49 -11.36
CA ALA A 188 24.19 -25.66 -10.25
C ALA A 188 24.33 -27.13 -9.82
N SER A 189 23.25 -27.93 -9.90
CA SER A 189 23.28 -29.36 -9.59
C SER A 189 23.98 -30.19 -10.66
N SER A 190 24.02 -29.77 -11.93
CA SER A 190 24.74 -30.51 -12.98
C SER A 190 26.26 -30.26 -12.91
N ARG A 191 26.70 -29.05 -12.51
CA ARG A 191 28.14 -28.75 -12.33
C ARG A 191 28.80 -29.53 -11.21
N ARG A 192 28.09 -29.83 -10.12
CA ARG A 192 28.64 -30.63 -9.00
C ARG A 192 28.77 -32.14 -9.28
N LYS A 193 28.18 -32.63 -10.37
CA LYS A 193 28.17 -34.07 -10.71
C LYS A 193 29.24 -34.46 -11.72
N GLY A 194 30.10 -33.52 -12.13
CA GLY A 194 31.09 -33.69 -13.19
C GLY A 194 32.56 -33.57 -12.76
N GLU A 195 32.86 -33.57 -11.47
CA GLU A 195 34.24 -33.53 -10.97
C GLU A 195 34.70 -34.98 -10.70
N PRO A 196 35.60 -35.57 -11.54
CA PRO A 196 36.12 -36.90 -11.29
C PRO A 196 37.17 -36.82 -10.18
N ASP A 197 36.99 -37.66 -9.17
CA ASP A 197 37.95 -37.90 -8.10
C ASP A 197 39.19 -38.59 -8.71
N HIS A 198 40.25 -37.82 -8.96
CA HIS A 198 41.54 -38.36 -9.35
C HIS A 198 42.38 -38.54 -8.08
N GLY A 199 42.35 -39.77 -7.56
CA GLY A 199 43.32 -40.30 -6.61
C GLY A 199 44.68 -40.58 -7.24
#